data_AF-A0A109VBC2-F1
#
_entry.id   AF-A0A109VBC2-F1
#
_cell.length_a   1.000
_cell.length_b   1.000
_cell.length_c   1.000
_cell.angle_alpha   90.00
_cell.angle_beta   90.00
_cell.angle_gamma   90.00
#
_symmetry.space_group_name_H-M   'P 1'
#
loop_
_entity.id
_entity.type
_entity.pdbx_description
1 polymer ?
#
loop_
_entity_poly.entity_id
_entity_poly.type
_entity_poly.pdbx_seq_one_letter_code
_entity_poly.pdbx_strand_id
1 'polypeptide(L)'
;PALQSNWLTYHVLTCFVGYAAFTVAFGASVAFLVKGTKPEGNLDLLDEIIYKANAMGFLMLTIGIITGSVWASRAWGSYWSWDPKEMWS
;
A
#
# COMPACT_ATOMS: atom_id res chain seq x y z
N PRO A 1 -2.70 -21.90 -16.09
CA PRO A 1 -3.76 -21.09 -15.45
C PRO A 1 -3.17 -19.94 -14.61
N ALA A 2 -3.23 -18.70 -15.10
CA ALA A 2 -2.57 -17.53 -14.49
C ALA A 2 -3.06 -17.16 -13.06
N LEU A 3 -4.26 -17.63 -12.68
CA LEU A 3 -4.84 -17.48 -11.33
C LEU A 3 -4.43 -18.58 -10.32
N GLN A 4 -3.72 -19.64 -10.74
CA GLN A 4 -3.38 -20.78 -9.87
C GLN A 4 -1.97 -20.67 -9.27
N SER A 5 -1.44 -19.45 -9.20
CA SER A 5 -0.08 -19.16 -8.76
C SER A 5 -0.10 -18.53 -7.37
N ASN A 6 0.59 -19.14 -6.39
CA ASN A 6 0.74 -18.59 -5.04
C ASN A 6 1.31 -17.16 -5.02
N TRP A 7 2.02 -16.76 -6.09
CA TRP A 7 2.55 -15.41 -6.26
C TRP A 7 1.47 -14.34 -6.37
N LEU A 8 0.32 -14.65 -6.99
CA LEU A 8 -0.81 -13.71 -7.04
C LEU A 8 -1.35 -13.45 -5.63
N THR A 9 -1.48 -14.50 -4.83
CA THR A 9 -1.95 -14.39 -3.44
C THR A 9 -1.01 -13.54 -2.59
N TYR A 10 0.30 -13.76 -2.67
CA TYR A 10 1.28 -12.94 -1.93
C TYR A 10 1.27 -11.48 -2.38
N HIS A 11 1.15 -11.22 -3.69
CA HIS A 11 1.03 -9.87 -4.22
C HIS A 11 -0.23 -9.16 -3.68
N VAL A 12 -1.39 -9.79 -3.79
CA VAL A 12 -2.66 -9.19 -3.34
C VAL A 12 -2.65 -8.94 -1.84
N LEU A 13 -2.13 -9.89 -1.04
CA LEU A 13 -2.05 -9.72 0.42
C LEU A 13 -1.14 -8.56 0.83
N THR A 14 0.03 -8.43 0.22
CA THR A 14 0.98 -7.34 0.53
C THR A 14 0.42 -5.98 0.12
N CYS A 15 -0.21 -5.87 -1.05
CA CYS A 15 -0.91 -4.67 -1.48
C CYS A 15 -2.07 -4.31 -0.53
N PHE A 16 -2.87 -5.28 -0.11
CA PHE A 16 -4.00 -5.06 0.80
C PHE A 16 -3.53 -4.52 2.16
N VAL A 17 -2.48 -5.10 2.74
CA VAL A 17 -1.90 -4.61 3.99
C VAL A 17 -1.31 -3.20 3.83
N GLY A 18 -0.65 -2.92 2.71
CA GLY A 18 -0.16 -1.58 2.39
C GLY A 18 -1.27 -0.53 2.35
N TYR A 19 -2.37 -0.81 1.62
CA TYR A 19 -3.51 0.10 1.55
C TYR A 19 -4.26 0.25 2.87
N ALA A 20 -4.36 -0.82 3.67
CA ALA A 20 -4.93 -0.73 5.01
C ALA A 20 -4.10 0.21 5.89
N ALA A 21 -2.77 0.13 5.85
CA ALA A 21 -1.88 1.02 6.58
C ALA A 21 -2.03 2.49 6.14
N PHE A 22 -2.13 2.76 4.84
CA PHE A 22 -2.39 4.12 4.34
C PHE A 22 -3.77 4.65 4.72
N THR A 23 -4.79 3.78 4.79
CA THR A 23 -6.13 4.16 5.24
C THR A 23 -6.11 4.59 6.71
N VAL A 24 -5.37 3.86 7.56
CA VAL A 24 -5.15 4.24 8.97
C VAL A 24 -4.39 5.56 9.07
N ALA A 25 -3.34 5.74 8.27
CA ALA A 25 -2.57 6.99 8.23
C ALA A 25 -3.45 8.18 7.82
N PHE A 26 -4.33 8.01 6.83
CA PHE A 26 -5.29 9.04 6.40
C PHE A 26 -6.27 9.40 7.53
N GLY A 27 -6.89 8.41 8.16
CA GLY A 27 -7.80 8.63 9.28
C GLY A 27 -7.13 9.33 10.47
N ALA A 28 -5.90 8.91 10.80
CA ALA A 28 -5.10 9.54 11.85
C ALA A 28 -4.70 10.98 11.48
N SER A 29 -4.39 11.25 10.21
CA SER A 29 -4.08 12.60 9.69
C SER A 29 -5.30 13.53 9.79
N VAL A 30 -6.49 13.04 9.44
CA VAL A 30 -7.74 13.81 9.62
C VAL A 30 -7.98 14.09 11.10
N ALA A 31 -7.81 13.10 11.98
CA ALA A 31 -7.95 13.29 13.42
C ALA A 31 -6.92 14.27 14.00
N PHE A 32 -5.68 14.25 13.49
CA PHE A 32 -4.62 15.19 13.84
C PHE A 32 -5.01 16.61 13.46
N LEU A 33 -5.50 16.84 12.24
CA LEU A 33 -5.96 18.16 11.80
C LEU A 33 -7.13 18.67 12.64
N VAL A 34 -8.11 17.81 12.95
CA VAL A 34 -9.26 18.18 13.78
C VAL A 34 -8.82 18.52 15.21
N LYS A 35 -7.94 17.72 15.83
CA LYS A 35 -7.48 17.95 17.20
C LYS A 35 -6.47 19.11 17.31
N GLY A 36 -5.67 19.36 16.28
CA GLY A 36 -4.71 20.47 16.25
C GLY A 36 -5.36 21.86 16.25
N THR A 37 -6.67 21.94 16.00
CA THR A 37 -7.44 23.19 16.21
C THR A 37 -7.74 23.49 17.68
N LYS A 38 -7.53 22.53 18.59
CA LYS A 38 -7.82 22.68 20.02
C LYS A 38 -6.53 22.97 20.80
N PRO A 39 -6.54 23.92 21.76
CA PRO A 39 -5.35 24.31 22.53
C PRO A 39 -4.81 23.22 23.47
N GLU A 40 -5.56 22.14 23.69
CA GLU A 40 -5.28 21.09 24.69
C GLU A 40 -5.01 19.73 24.04
N GLY A 41 -4.95 19.67 22.71
CA GLY A 41 -4.76 18.43 21.97
C GLY A 41 -3.34 17.91 22.13
N ASN A 42 -3.17 16.82 22.89
CA ASN A 42 -1.94 16.01 22.77
C ASN A 42 -1.96 15.29 21.41
N LEU A 43 -1.04 15.68 20.52
CA LEU A 43 -0.94 15.20 19.15
C LEU A 43 0.16 14.15 18.94
N ASP A 44 1.05 13.96 19.92
CA ASP A 44 2.25 13.13 19.77
C ASP A 44 1.90 11.68 19.39
N LEU A 45 0.85 11.13 20.00
CA LEU A 45 0.35 9.80 19.69
C LEU A 45 -0.15 9.69 18.24
N LEU A 46 -0.83 10.73 17.74
CA LEU A 46 -1.35 10.73 16.36
C LEU A 46 -0.23 10.86 15.35
N ASP A 47 0.75 11.72 15.63
CA ASP A 47 1.94 11.88 14.78
C ASP A 47 2.74 10.57 14.70
N GLU A 48 2.93 9.90 15.84
CA GLU A 48 3.59 8.59 15.89
C GLU A 48 2.82 7.52 15.09
N ILE A 49 1.48 7.48 15.21
CA ILE A 49 0.64 6.56 14.43
C ILE A 49 0.76 6.87 12.93
N ILE A 50 0.68 8.15 12.53
CA ILE A 50 0.80 8.57 11.12
C ILE A 50 2.15 8.13 10.56
N TYR A 51 3.24 8.41 11.28
CA TYR A 51 4.59 8.05 10.85
C TYR A 51 4.74 6.53 10.68
N LYS A 52 4.37 5.74 11.71
CA LYS A 52 4.49 4.27 11.67
C LYS A 52 3.61 3.66 10.60
N ALA A 53 2.36 4.13 10.45
CA ALA A 53 1.43 3.63 9.46
C ALA A 53 1.91 3.91 8.03
N ASN A 54 2.42 5.12 7.76
CA ASN A 54 3.00 5.45 6.46
C ASN A 54 4.26 4.61 6.17
N ALA A 55 5.19 4.51 7.13
CA ALA A 55 6.40 3.70 6.96
C ALA A 55 6.06 2.23 6.63
N MET A 56 5.10 1.65 7.35
CA MET A 56 4.61 0.30 7.09
C MET A 56 3.92 0.19 5.72
N GLY A 57 3.09 1.17 5.35
CA GLY A 57 2.41 1.23 4.06
C GLY A 57 3.40 1.22 2.89
N PHE A 58 4.42 2.07 2.93
CA PHE A 58 5.46 2.14 1.90
C PHE A 58 6.28 0.85 1.81
N LEU A 59 6.62 0.25 2.94
CA LEU A 59 7.37 -1.01 2.98
C LEU A 59 6.55 -2.14 2.34
N MET A 60 5.29 -2.28 2.72
CA MET A 60 4.38 -3.29 2.15
C MET A 60 4.11 -3.06 0.67
N LEU A 61 3.94 -1.80 0.24
CA LEU A 61 3.75 -1.46 -1.18
C LEU A 61 4.99 -1.83 -2.01
N THR A 62 6.19 -1.59 -1.49
CA THR A 62 7.44 -1.96 -2.15
C THR A 62 7.53 -3.46 -2.38
N ILE A 63 7.20 -4.26 -1.36
CA ILE A 63 7.13 -5.73 -1.48
C ILE A 63 6.02 -6.13 -2.46
N GLY A 64 4.88 -5.41 -2.45
CA GLY A 64 3.79 -5.58 -3.41
C GLY A 64 4.26 -5.41 -4.86
N ILE A 65 5.02 -4.36 -5.17
CA ILE A 65 5.57 -4.14 -6.52
C ILE A 65 6.50 -5.28 -6.93
N ILE A 66 7.41 -5.70 -6.04
CA ILE A 66 8.35 -6.80 -6.32
C ILE A 66 7.59 -8.10 -6.59
N THR A 67 6.68 -8.49 -5.70
CA THR A 67 5.88 -9.72 -5.85
C THR A 67 4.98 -9.68 -7.08
N GLY A 68 4.46 -8.50 -7.44
CA GLY A 68 3.67 -8.27 -8.64
C GLY A 68 4.48 -8.50 -9.92
N SER A 69 5.71 -7.97 -9.98
CA SER A 69 6.61 -8.20 -11.12
C SER A 69 6.95 -9.68 -11.33
N VAL A 70 7.15 -10.43 -10.23
CA VAL A 70 7.41 -11.89 -10.29
C VAL A 70 6.18 -12.64 -10.80
N TRP A 71 4.99 -12.25 -10.36
CA TRP A 71 3.75 -12.83 -10.86
C TRP A 71 3.56 -12.53 -12.37
N ALA A 72 3.80 -11.29 -12.81
CA ALA A 72 3.69 -10.89 -14.21
C ALA A 72 4.62 -11.73 -15.11
N SER A 73 5.86 -11.93 -14.70
CA SER A 73 6.82 -12.80 -15.41
C SER A 73 6.33 -14.24 -15.53
N ARG A 74 5.72 -14.79 -14.46
CA ARG A 74 5.15 -16.15 -14.46
C ARG A 74 3.88 -16.28 -15.31
N ALA A 75 3.06 -15.23 -15.37
CA ALA A 75 1.76 -15.26 -16.04
C ALA A 75 1.86 -14.92 -17.54
N TRP A 76 2.72 -13.96 -17.89
CA TRP A 76 2.80 -13.36 -19.23
C TRP A 76 4.18 -13.48 -19.87
N GLY A 77 5.18 -14.03 -19.17
CA GLY A 77 6.54 -14.21 -19.70
C GLY A 77 7.41 -12.95 -19.67
N SER A 78 6.87 -11.81 -19.21
CA SER A 78 7.58 -10.55 -19.01
C SER A 78 7.23 -9.95 -17.65
N TYR A 79 8.20 -9.29 -17.00
CA TYR A 79 8.00 -8.60 -15.71
C TYR A 79 7.12 -7.36 -15.81
N TRP A 80 7.06 -6.76 -17.00
CA TRP A 80 6.28 -5.57 -17.32
C TRP A 80 6.01 -5.55 -18.82
N SER A 81 4.81 -5.16 -19.22
CA SER A 81 4.47 -4.92 -20.61
C SER A 81 3.95 -3.49 -20.76
N TRP A 82 4.33 -2.81 -21.84
CA TRP A 82 3.73 -1.52 -22.19
C TRP A 82 2.53 -1.74 -23.13
N ASP A 83 1.69 -2.73 -22.84
CA ASP A 83 0.51 -3.03 -23.66
C ASP A 83 -0.52 -1.89 -23.49
N PRO A 84 -1.24 -1.46 -24.54
CA PRO A 84 -2.24 -0.40 -24.44
C PRO A 84 -3.22 -0.52 -23.26
N LYS A 85 -3.56 -1.74 -22.85
CA LYS A 85 -4.41 -2.01 -21.67
C LYS A 85 -3.76 -1.63 -20.32
N GLU A 86 -2.43 -1.60 -20.26
CA GLU A 86 -1.63 -1.30 -19.06
C GLU A 86 -1.17 0.17 -19.01
N MET A 87 -1.30 0.89 -20.14
CA MET A 87 -0.90 2.29 -20.26
C MET A 87 -2.07 3.26 -20.35
N TRP A 88 -3.14 2.88 -21.05
CA TRP A 88 -4.20 3.80 -21.49
C TRP A 88 -5.61 3.32 -21.08
N SER A 89 -5.77 2.85 -19.85
CA SER A 89 -7.09 2.75 -19.20
C SER A 89 -7.44 4.05 -18.48
#